data_AF-A0A1Y4G8S5-F1
#
_entry.id   AF-A0A1Y4G8S5-F1
#
_cell.length_a   1.000
_cell.length_b   1.000
_cell.length_c   1.000
_cell.angle_alpha   90.00
_cell.angle_beta   90.00
_cell.angle_gamma   90.00
#
_symmetry.space_group_name_H-M   'P 1'
#
loop_
_entity.id
_entity.type
_entity.pdbx_description
1 polymer ?
#
loop_
_entity_poly.entity_id
_entity_poly.type
_entity_poly.pdbx_seq_one_letter_code
_entity_poly.pdbx_strand_id
1 'polypeptide(L)'
;GAVLPFEDINDTPKIDYAKCTGCGICVSRCPGLACFVIDLTYSEDKAVIKLPYEMLPLPEKGQTVKCLGRDGAEIADGEVVAVTEPSKDKTYVVSVAIPKDKYDDIRAIKVVC
;
A
#
# COMPACT_ATOMS: atom_id res chain seq x y z
N GLY A 1 8.86 5.69 -16.39
CA GLY A 1 8.43 5.45 -15.00
C GLY A 1 9.61 4.99 -14.17
N ALA A 2 9.47 4.93 -12.85
CA ALA A 2 10.53 4.45 -11.95
C ALA A 2 10.68 2.92 -11.94
N VAL A 3 9.61 2.18 -12.29
CA VAL A 3 9.67 0.72 -12.52
C VAL A 3 10.38 0.48 -13.85
N LEU A 4 11.44 -0.31 -13.82
CA LEU A 4 12.24 -0.68 -14.99
C LEU A 4 11.52 -1.74 -15.84
N PRO A 5 11.80 -1.82 -17.16
CA PRO A 5 11.24 -2.86 -18.00
C PRO A 5 11.70 -4.26 -17.56
N PHE A 6 10.84 -5.25 -17.79
CA PHE A 6 11.13 -6.67 -17.57
C PHE A 6 11.64 -7.29 -18.87
N GLU A 7 12.55 -8.26 -18.78
CA GLU A 7 12.99 -9.04 -19.94
C GLU A 7 12.14 -10.32 -20.07
N ASP A 8 11.77 -10.91 -18.93
CA ASP A 8 10.90 -12.07 -18.79
C ASP A 8 9.70 -11.78 -17.86
N ILE A 9 8.58 -12.46 -18.05
CA ILE A 9 7.39 -12.30 -17.19
C ILE A 9 7.64 -12.74 -15.74
N ASN A 10 8.61 -13.61 -15.49
CA ASN A 10 8.99 -14.10 -14.17
C ASN A 10 10.00 -13.19 -13.47
N ASP A 11 10.47 -12.13 -14.11
CA ASP A 11 11.43 -11.21 -13.52
C ASP A 11 10.82 -10.44 -12.35
N THR A 12 11.57 -10.34 -11.25
CA THR A 12 11.20 -9.47 -10.14
C THR A 12 11.34 -7.99 -10.53
N PRO A 13 10.36 -7.14 -10.20
CA PRO A 13 10.41 -5.72 -10.56
C PRO A 13 11.62 -5.02 -9.94
N LYS A 14 12.32 -4.22 -10.75
CA LYS A 14 13.40 -3.34 -10.30
C LYS A 14 12.94 -1.89 -10.34
N ILE A 15 13.28 -1.13 -9.30
CA ILE A 15 12.87 0.28 -9.15
C ILE A 15 14.10 1.18 -9.17
N ASP A 16 14.07 2.19 -10.03
CA ASP A 16 14.98 3.34 -9.97
C ASP A 16 14.45 4.36 -8.95
N TYR A 17 14.95 4.28 -7.71
CA TYR A 17 14.52 5.14 -6.61
C TYR A 17 14.82 6.63 -6.85
N ALA A 18 15.79 6.98 -7.70
CA ALA A 18 16.06 8.38 -8.04
C ALA A 18 14.92 9.02 -8.85
N LYS A 19 14.08 8.20 -9.53
CA LYS A 19 12.89 8.64 -10.27
C LYS A 19 11.58 8.35 -9.54
N CYS A 20 11.61 7.63 -8.42
CA CYS A 20 10.40 7.23 -7.71
C CYS A 20 9.78 8.41 -6.97
N THR A 21 8.52 8.72 -7.25
CA THR A 21 7.77 9.80 -6.59
C THR A 21 6.73 9.29 -5.59
N GLY A 22 6.64 7.97 -5.38
CA GLY A 22 5.63 7.36 -4.52
C GLY A 22 4.20 7.48 -5.05
N CYS A 23 4.00 7.61 -6.38
CA CYS A 23 2.69 7.85 -6.99
C CYS A 23 1.67 6.72 -6.82
N GLY A 24 2.09 5.49 -6.50
CA GLY A 24 1.17 4.36 -6.27
C GLY A 24 0.66 3.65 -7.52
N ILE A 25 1.07 4.06 -8.74
CA ILE A 25 0.62 3.39 -9.98
C ILE A 25 1.07 1.92 -10.03
N CYS A 26 2.30 1.63 -9.57
CA CYS A 26 2.81 0.26 -9.47
C CYS A 26 1.98 -0.62 -8.53
N VAL A 27 1.37 -0.03 -7.50
CA VAL A 27 0.48 -0.69 -6.55
C VAL A 27 -0.82 -1.10 -7.26
N SER A 28 -1.44 -0.17 -7.99
CA SER A 28 -2.70 -0.46 -8.72
C SER A 28 -2.54 -1.45 -9.89
N ARG A 29 -1.35 -1.54 -10.50
CA ARG A 29 -1.13 -2.35 -11.71
C ARG A 29 -0.57 -3.73 -11.45
N CYS A 30 -0.15 -4.02 -10.21
CA CYS A 30 0.46 -5.30 -9.90
C CYS A 30 -0.63 -6.39 -9.93
N PRO A 31 -0.58 -7.36 -10.86
CA PRO A 31 -1.60 -8.41 -10.94
C PRO A 31 -1.60 -9.32 -9.70
N GLY A 32 -0.47 -9.41 -8.99
CA GLY A 32 -0.35 -10.19 -7.76
C GLY A 32 -0.58 -9.37 -6.48
N LEU A 33 -0.98 -8.10 -6.58
CA LEU A 33 -1.21 -7.21 -5.44
C LEU A 33 -0.02 -7.14 -4.46
N ALA A 34 1.20 -7.32 -4.98
CA ALA A 34 2.42 -7.48 -4.19
C ALA A 34 3.24 -6.19 -4.02
N CYS A 35 2.89 -5.13 -4.75
CA CYS A 35 3.58 -3.85 -4.70
C CYS A 35 3.06 -3.01 -3.53
N PHE A 36 3.96 -2.46 -2.73
CA PHE A 36 3.67 -1.50 -1.67
C PHE A 36 4.53 -0.25 -1.86
N VAL A 37 4.00 0.91 -1.50
CA VAL A 37 4.79 2.14 -1.37
C VAL A 37 4.79 2.54 0.10
N ILE A 38 5.98 2.73 0.67
CA ILE A 38 6.16 3.09 2.07
C ILE A 38 6.83 4.46 2.12
N ASP A 39 6.14 5.42 2.71
CA ASP A 39 6.65 6.75 2.99
C ASP A 39 7.04 6.85 4.47
N LEU A 40 8.35 6.79 4.73
CA LEU A 40 8.95 6.90 6.06
C LEU A 40 9.18 8.36 6.49
N THR A 41 8.88 9.34 5.62
CA THR A 41 9.09 10.76 5.89
C THR A 41 7.85 11.47 6.43
N TYR A 42 6.74 10.74 6.57
CA TYR A 42 5.46 11.28 6.99
C TYR A 42 5.48 11.92 8.39
N SER A 43 6.00 11.22 9.40
CA SER A 43 6.27 11.77 10.73
C SER A 43 7.44 11.04 11.42
N GLU A 44 7.78 11.47 12.64
CA GLU A 44 8.79 10.81 13.47
C GLU A 44 8.37 9.38 13.85
N ASP A 45 7.11 9.18 14.21
CA ASP A 45 6.54 7.97 14.80
C ASP A 45 5.66 7.14 13.85
N LYS A 46 5.19 7.73 12.74
CA LYS A 46 4.31 7.09 11.76
C LYS A 46 4.92 7.06 10.37
N ALA A 47 4.53 6.03 9.62
CA ALA A 47 4.79 5.90 8.19
C ALA A 47 3.45 5.83 7.45
N VAL A 48 3.44 6.17 6.16
CA VAL A 48 2.27 5.92 5.29
C VAL A 48 2.59 4.75 4.38
N ILE A 49 1.79 3.69 4.48
CA ILE A 49 1.81 2.57 3.55
C ILE A 49 0.69 2.74 2.53
N LYS A 50 1.02 2.60 1.25
CA LYS A 50 0.05 2.51 0.15
C LYS A 50 -0.01 1.06 -0.30
N LEU A 51 -1.17 0.44 -0.11
CA LEU A 51 -1.42 -0.96 -0.43
C LEU A 51 -2.58 -1.08 -1.43
N PRO A 52 -2.61 -2.17 -2.22
CA PRO A 52 -3.73 -2.45 -3.10
C PRO A 52 -4.91 -2.98 -2.29
N TYR A 53 -6.13 -2.68 -2.71
CA TYR A 53 -7.35 -3.07 -2.02
C TYR A 53 -8.49 -3.32 -3.02
N GLU A 54 -9.02 -4.55 -3.00
CA GLU A 54 -10.08 -5.02 -3.90
C GLU A 54 -11.28 -5.62 -3.13
N MET A 55 -11.38 -5.36 -1.82
CA MET A 55 -12.44 -5.91 -0.96
C MET A 55 -13.55 -4.88 -0.71
N LEU A 56 -14.70 -5.35 -0.21
CA LEU A 56 -15.78 -4.49 0.30
C LEU A 56 -15.97 -4.72 1.81
N PRO A 57 -16.35 -3.70 2.59
CA PRO A 57 -16.57 -2.30 2.18
C PRO A 57 -15.26 -1.58 1.81
N LEU A 58 -15.38 -0.54 0.98
CA LEU A 58 -14.28 0.38 0.68
C LEU A 58 -14.12 1.34 1.87
N PRO A 59 -12.91 1.51 2.44
CA PRO A 59 -12.73 2.44 3.53
C PRO A 59 -12.86 3.89 3.08
N GLU A 60 -13.15 4.77 4.02
CA GLU A 60 -13.19 6.22 3.80
C GLU A 60 -11.98 6.92 4.41
N LYS A 61 -11.63 8.09 3.89
CA LYS A 61 -10.57 8.92 4.48
C LYS A 61 -10.94 9.31 5.92
N GLY A 62 -9.99 9.13 6.84
CA GLY A 62 -10.16 9.34 8.28
C GLY A 62 -10.67 8.11 9.03
N GLN A 63 -11.05 7.04 8.33
CA GLN A 63 -11.50 5.81 8.98
C GLN A 63 -10.32 5.08 9.64
N THR A 64 -10.56 4.51 10.82
CA THR A 64 -9.62 3.60 11.47
C THR A 64 -9.82 2.19 10.93
N VAL A 65 -8.73 1.52 10.57
CA VAL A 65 -8.71 0.15 10.04
C VAL A 65 -7.73 -0.71 10.83
N LYS A 66 -7.96 -2.03 10.84
CA LYS A 66 -7.00 -2.98 11.40
C LYS A 66 -5.93 -3.27 10.37
N CYS A 67 -4.66 -3.08 10.73
CA CYS A 67 -3.51 -3.43 9.92
C CYS A 67 -3.11 -4.89 10.20
N LEU A 68 -3.05 -5.68 9.14
CA LEU A 68 -2.85 -7.12 9.22
C LEU A 68 -1.45 -7.53 8.76
N GLY A 69 -0.91 -8.55 9.42
CA GLY A 69 0.31 -9.25 9.03
C GLY A 69 0.14 -10.18 7.84
N ARG A 70 1.23 -10.82 7.45
CA ARG A 70 1.27 -11.85 6.39
C ARG A 70 0.43 -13.09 6.73
N ASP A 71 0.25 -13.37 8.00
CA ASP A 71 -0.55 -14.46 8.56
C ASP A 71 -2.02 -14.06 8.81
N GLY A 72 -2.38 -12.80 8.55
CA GLY A 72 -3.70 -12.25 8.82
C GLY A 72 -3.93 -11.82 10.28
N ALA A 73 -2.92 -11.88 11.15
CA ALA A 73 -3.03 -11.40 12.52
C ALA A 73 -3.14 -9.87 12.56
N GLU A 74 -3.92 -9.34 13.51
CA GLU A 74 -4.03 -7.89 13.75
C GLU A 74 -2.77 -7.40 14.47
N ILE A 75 -1.98 -6.54 13.80
CA ILE A 75 -0.69 -6.05 14.31
C ILE A 75 -0.84 -4.67 14.96
N ALA A 76 -1.65 -3.80 14.33
CA ALA A 76 -1.81 -2.42 14.76
C ALA A 76 -3.14 -1.84 14.24
N ASP A 77 -3.54 -0.71 14.82
CA ASP A 77 -4.53 0.18 14.23
C ASP A 77 -3.84 1.14 13.25
N GLY A 78 -4.53 1.48 12.16
CA GLY A 78 -4.08 2.46 11.18
C GLY A 78 -5.19 3.42 10.78
N GLU A 79 -4.81 4.62 10.37
CA GLU A 79 -5.75 5.65 9.90
C GLU A 79 -5.67 5.81 8.39
N VAL A 80 -6.81 5.77 7.70
CA VAL A 80 -6.86 5.91 6.24
C VAL A 80 -6.64 7.37 5.85
N VAL A 81 -5.52 7.66 5.21
CA VAL A 81 -5.13 9.01 4.79
C VAL A 81 -5.72 9.37 3.42
N ALA A 82 -5.80 8.38 2.52
CA ALA A 82 -6.35 8.56 1.17
C ALA A 82 -6.79 7.22 0.56
N VAL A 83 -7.81 7.29 -0.29
CA VAL A 83 -8.26 6.17 -1.13
C VAL A 83 -8.31 6.68 -2.56
N THR A 84 -7.59 6.00 -3.46
CA THR A 84 -7.45 6.41 -4.86
C THR A 84 -7.64 5.22 -5.78
N GLU A 85 -8.03 5.45 -7.03
CA GLU A 85 -8.18 4.40 -8.06
C GLU A 85 -7.41 4.81 -9.32
N PRO A 86 -6.06 4.68 -9.34
CA PRO A 86 -5.24 5.23 -10.42
C PRO A 86 -5.50 4.60 -11.79
N SER A 87 -5.82 3.30 -11.84
CA SER A 87 -5.98 2.54 -13.08
C SER A 87 -7.43 2.36 -13.53
N LYS A 88 -8.41 2.79 -12.71
CA LYS A 88 -9.86 2.69 -12.98
C LYS A 88 -10.34 1.28 -13.31
N ASP A 89 -9.72 0.28 -12.69
CA ASP A 89 -9.93 -1.16 -12.86
C ASP A 89 -10.54 -1.81 -11.62
N LYS A 90 -11.06 -1.00 -10.67
CA LYS A 90 -11.55 -1.40 -9.34
C LYS A 90 -10.46 -1.84 -8.37
N THR A 91 -9.18 -1.69 -8.72
CA THR A 91 -8.05 -1.86 -7.79
C THR A 91 -7.77 -0.53 -7.10
N TYR A 92 -8.22 -0.40 -5.85
CA TYR A 92 -7.98 0.80 -5.06
C TYR A 92 -6.58 0.77 -4.47
N VAL A 93 -5.97 1.94 -4.36
CA VAL A 93 -4.76 2.17 -3.59
C VAL A 93 -5.15 2.92 -2.33
N VAL A 94 -5.11 2.20 -1.21
CA VAL A 94 -5.44 2.74 0.12
C VAL A 94 -4.14 3.14 0.79
N SER A 95 -4.05 4.41 1.17
CA SER A 95 -2.94 4.98 1.92
C SER A 95 -3.32 5.00 3.40
N VAL A 96 -2.54 4.32 4.24
CA VAL A 96 -2.81 4.18 5.68
C VAL A 96 -1.62 4.66 6.48
N ALA A 97 -1.85 5.55 7.44
CA ALA A 97 -0.87 5.95 8.44
C ALA A 97 -0.77 4.84 9.50
N ILE A 98 0.43 4.33 9.69
CA ILE A 98 0.75 3.17 10.53
C ILE A 98 1.92 3.48 11.46
N PRO A 99 2.08 2.75 12.58
CA PRO A 99 3.29 2.84 13.40
C PRO A 99 4.54 2.55 12.57
N LYS A 100 5.55 3.42 12.68
CA LYS A 100 6.76 3.34 11.85
C LYS A 100 7.61 2.11 12.16
N ASP A 101 7.51 1.52 13.34
CA ASP A 101 8.21 0.27 13.67
C ASP A 101 7.59 -0.98 13.03
N LYS A 102 6.36 -0.88 12.48
CA LYS A 102 5.60 -2.00 11.91
C LYS A 102 5.50 -1.99 10.39
N TYR A 103 6.19 -1.08 9.70
CA TYR A 103 6.05 -0.93 8.24
C TYR A 103 6.35 -2.22 7.46
N ASP A 104 7.28 -3.05 7.95
CA ASP A 104 7.67 -4.26 7.23
C ASP A 104 6.80 -5.48 7.56
N ASP A 105 6.00 -5.43 8.63
CA ASP A 105 5.13 -6.53 9.00
C ASP A 105 3.74 -6.42 8.34
N ILE A 106 3.24 -5.19 8.19
CA ILE A 106 1.90 -4.90 7.67
C ILE A 106 1.84 -5.17 6.17
N ARG A 107 0.87 -5.99 5.75
CA ARG A 107 0.66 -6.39 4.34
C ARG A 107 -0.79 -6.33 3.87
N ALA A 108 -1.75 -6.18 4.77
CA ALA A 108 -3.15 -6.00 4.42
C ALA A 108 -3.86 -5.09 5.44
N ILE A 109 -5.07 -4.67 5.12
CA ILE A 109 -5.96 -3.98 6.06
C ILE A 109 -7.32 -4.66 6.08
N LYS A 110 -7.99 -4.54 7.23
CA LYS A 110 -9.37 -4.96 7.43
C LYS A 110 -10.18 -3.77 7.90
N VAL A 111 -11.23 -3.48 7.14
CA VAL A 111 -12.18 -2.43 7.49
C VAL A 111 -13.06 -2.95 8.62
N VAL A 112 -13.05 -2.21 9.73
CA VAL A 112 -13.94 -2.44 10.87
C VAL A 112 -15.09 -1.44 10.76
N CYS A 113 -16.31 -1.98 10.68
CA CYS A 113 -17.56 -1.22 10.59
C CYS A 113 -17.99 -0.72 11.98
#